data_AF-A0A4Q5NVV6-F1
#
_entry.id   AF-A0A4Q5NVV6-F1
#
_cell.length_a   1.000
_cell.length_b   1.000
_cell.length_c   1.000
_cell.angle_alpha   90.00
_cell.angle_beta   90.00
_cell.angle_gamma   90.00
#
_symmetry.space_group_name_H-M   'P 1'
#
loop_
_entity.id
_entity.type
_entity.pdbx_description
1 polymer ?
#
loop_
_entity_poly.entity_id
_entity_poly.type
_entity_poly.pdbx_seq_one_letter_code
_entity_poly.pdbx_strand_id
1 'polypeptide(L)'
;MSYFVSGLWHFAAAMSFAVTFGAWQAGNPFYFLSSPAFTLALIVSSSAFFWVPDRWAKRGLWKFLHYPLPDWDVLFLGPASHRNWLTHSPLLPALLLGALWKWPQLASPTFYQLALGAAIGTGSHLFWDCVGSKRHSIVMVPYWWTLREAPSRVYLLLGATLCLTLGGTLCGVFETGTPSATIKWQPIVAFARRALEGL
;
A
#
# COMPACT_ATOMS: atom_id res chain seq x y z
N MET A 1 -13.44 12.65 -12.22
CA MET A 1 -13.65 12.75 -10.76
C MET A 1 -12.62 13.73 -10.21
N SER A 2 -12.97 14.58 -9.24
CA SER A 2 -11.98 15.46 -8.61
C SER A 2 -10.89 14.62 -7.94
N TYR A 3 -9.62 15.04 -8.07
CA TYR A 3 -8.48 14.37 -7.42
C TYR A 3 -8.69 14.26 -5.90
N PHE A 4 -9.36 15.26 -5.32
CA PHE A 4 -9.77 15.26 -3.91
C PHE A 4 -10.67 14.06 -3.55
N VAL A 5 -11.73 13.82 -4.34
CA VAL A 5 -12.67 12.72 -4.08
C VAL A 5 -11.98 11.38 -4.28
N SER A 6 -11.10 11.26 -5.28
CA SER A 6 -10.30 10.05 -5.47
C SER A 6 -9.41 9.78 -4.26
N GLY A 7 -8.70 10.81 -3.76
CA GLY A 7 -7.87 10.71 -2.57
C GLY A 7 -8.66 10.33 -1.32
N LEU A 8 -9.88 10.85 -1.15
CA LEU A 8 -10.75 10.49 -0.03
C LEU A 8 -11.10 9.00 -0.04
N TRP A 9 -11.36 8.41 -1.20
CA TRP A 9 -11.64 6.98 -1.29
C TRP A 9 -10.41 6.11 -1.02
N HIS A 10 -9.23 6.53 -1.50
CA HIS A 10 -7.98 5.85 -1.14
C HIS A 10 -7.75 5.88 0.38
N PHE A 11 -7.96 7.04 1.00
CA PHE A 11 -7.87 7.18 2.45
C PHE A 11 -8.90 6.31 3.18
N ALA A 12 -10.14 6.27 2.72
CA ALA A 12 -11.18 5.42 3.28
C ALA A 12 -10.82 3.92 3.16
N ALA A 13 -10.25 3.49 2.03
CA ALA A 13 -9.76 2.13 1.84
C ALA A 13 -8.62 1.80 2.83
N ALA A 14 -7.66 2.72 2.97
CA ALA A 14 -6.55 2.59 3.91
C ALA A 14 -7.02 2.44 5.36
N MET A 15 -7.94 3.30 5.79
CA MET A 15 -8.52 3.24 7.13
C MET A 15 -9.29 1.94 7.35
N SER A 16 -10.07 1.50 6.36
CA SER A 16 -10.81 0.23 6.44
C SER A 16 -9.87 -0.97 6.58
N PHE A 17 -8.77 -0.97 5.83
CA PHE A 17 -7.74 -2.01 5.90
C PHE A 17 -7.03 -1.98 7.26
N ALA A 18 -6.60 -0.81 7.74
CA ALA A 18 -5.94 -0.65 9.03
C ALA A 18 -6.83 -1.09 10.20
N VAL A 19 -8.11 -0.69 10.19
CA VAL A 19 -9.10 -1.09 11.20
C VAL A 19 -9.34 -2.59 11.20
N THR A 20 -9.59 -3.17 10.01
CA THR A 20 -9.82 -4.61 9.86
C THR A 20 -8.61 -5.40 10.33
N PHE A 21 -7.41 -4.94 9.97
CA PHE A 21 -6.16 -5.57 10.34
C PHE A 21 -5.88 -5.47 11.85
N GLY A 22 -6.15 -4.32 12.48
CA GLY A 22 -6.06 -4.15 13.93
C GLY A 22 -7.03 -5.03 14.70
N ALA A 23 -8.28 -5.10 14.26
CA ALA A 23 -9.29 -6.00 14.83
C ALA A 23 -8.88 -7.47 14.68
N TRP A 24 -8.30 -7.84 13.54
CA TRP A 24 -7.89 -9.22 13.25
C TRP A 24 -6.67 -9.66 14.07
N GLN A 25 -5.62 -8.84 14.14
CA GLN A 25 -4.36 -9.23 14.80
C GLN A 25 -4.37 -8.98 16.31
N ALA A 26 -4.90 -7.83 16.74
CA ALA A 26 -4.80 -7.40 18.14
C ALA A 26 -6.15 -7.44 18.87
N GLY A 27 -7.25 -7.85 18.21
CA GLY A 27 -8.60 -7.79 18.78
C GLY A 27 -9.11 -6.36 19.00
N ASN A 28 -8.38 -5.34 18.55
CA ASN A 28 -8.70 -3.92 18.75
C ASN A 28 -8.58 -3.15 17.40
N PRO A 29 -9.70 -2.64 16.86
CA PRO A 29 -9.75 -1.83 15.64
C PRO A 29 -8.75 -0.68 15.54
N PHE A 30 -8.43 -0.04 16.68
CA PHE A 30 -7.61 1.16 16.73
C PHE A 30 -6.18 0.90 17.19
N TYR A 31 -5.79 -0.37 17.38
CA TYR A 31 -4.51 -0.75 17.95
C TYR A 31 -3.33 -0.10 17.20
N PHE A 32 -3.22 -0.33 15.90
CA PHE A 32 -2.11 0.21 15.10
C PHE A 32 -2.26 1.71 14.82
N LEU A 33 -3.50 2.21 14.72
CA LEU A 33 -3.77 3.63 14.45
C LEU A 33 -3.34 4.56 15.58
N SER A 34 -3.19 4.03 16.80
CA SER A 34 -2.64 4.75 17.94
C SER A 34 -1.14 5.09 17.78
N SER A 35 -0.42 4.38 16.89
CA SER A 35 0.98 4.68 16.59
C SER A 35 1.10 5.77 15.51
N PRO A 36 1.78 6.90 15.81
CA PRO A 36 2.07 7.91 14.81
C PRO A 36 2.92 7.38 13.64
N ALA A 37 3.87 6.48 13.92
CA ALA A 37 4.73 5.90 12.90
C ALA A 37 3.94 5.07 11.89
N PHE A 38 3.05 4.21 12.38
CA PHE A 38 2.14 3.44 11.53
C PHE A 38 1.22 4.36 10.71
N THR A 39 0.56 5.31 11.38
CA THR A 39 -0.42 6.20 10.74
C THR A 39 0.21 7.10 9.68
N LEU A 40 1.40 7.65 9.92
CA LEU A 40 2.12 8.45 8.92
C LEU A 40 2.50 7.61 7.70
N ALA A 41 3.07 6.42 7.90
CA ALA A 41 3.43 5.53 6.81
C ALA A 41 2.20 5.07 6.02
N LEU A 42 1.09 4.77 6.71
CA LEU A 42 -0.20 4.43 6.12
C LEU A 42 -0.69 5.56 5.22
N ILE A 43 -0.75 6.80 5.73
CA ILE A 43 -1.22 7.95 4.95
C ILE A 43 -0.35 8.15 3.73
N VAL A 44 0.97 8.27 3.88
CA VAL A 44 1.90 8.55 2.77
C VAL A 44 1.86 7.48 1.67
N SER A 45 1.70 6.21 2.05
CA SER A 45 1.69 5.11 1.08
C SER A 45 0.33 4.83 0.46
N SER A 46 -0.77 5.11 1.17
CA SER A 46 -2.12 4.85 0.66
C SER A 46 -2.75 6.01 -0.09
N SER A 47 -2.45 7.23 0.36
CA SER A 47 -3.18 8.43 0.00
C SER A 47 -2.21 9.60 -0.18
N ALA A 48 -2.38 10.34 -1.27
CA ALA A 48 -1.86 11.69 -1.31
C ALA A 48 -2.48 12.51 -0.16
N PHE A 49 -1.77 13.51 0.33
CA PHE A 49 -2.38 14.58 1.09
C PHE A 49 -3.33 15.37 0.17
N PHE A 50 -4.54 14.86 0.02
CA PHE A 50 -5.56 15.30 -0.93
C PHE A 50 -6.04 16.74 -0.68
N TRP A 51 -5.69 17.32 0.47
CA TRP A 51 -5.92 18.72 0.80
C TRP A 51 -4.84 19.68 0.26
N VAL A 52 -3.71 19.17 -0.26
CA VAL A 52 -2.69 20.02 -0.87
C VAL A 52 -3.26 20.61 -2.16
N PRO A 53 -3.46 21.94 -2.24
CA PRO A 53 -3.99 22.56 -3.45
C PRO A 53 -3.08 22.29 -4.66
N ASP A 54 -3.65 22.02 -5.82
CA ASP A 54 -2.90 21.70 -7.06
C ASP A 54 -1.80 22.74 -7.38
N ARG A 55 -2.09 24.03 -7.14
CA ARG A 55 -1.11 25.12 -7.30
C ARG A 55 0.14 24.97 -6.43
N TRP A 56 0.01 24.37 -5.24
CA TRP A 56 1.11 24.13 -4.31
C TRP A 56 1.80 22.80 -4.61
N ALA A 57 1.03 21.78 -5.02
CA ALA A 57 1.54 20.50 -5.49
C ALA A 57 2.54 20.62 -6.64
N LYS A 58 2.45 21.68 -7.45
CA LYS A 58 3.40 21.96 -8.54
C LYS A 58 4.78 22.44 -8.09
N ARG A 59 5.03 22.69 -6.79
CA ARG A 59 6.26 23.35 -6.30
C ARG A 59 6.96 22.57 -5.18
N GLY A 60 8.24 22.24 -5.40
CA GLY A 60 9.14 21.72 -4.36
C GLY A 60 8.64 20.42 -3.70
N LEU A 61 8.85 20.32 -2.39
CA LEU A 61 8.52 19.12 -1.59
C LEU A 61 7.01 18.84 -1.51
N TRP A 62 6.16 19.84 -1.73
CA TRP A 62 4.70 19.67 -1.75
C TRP A 62 4.24 18.72 -2.85
N LYS A 63 5.05 18.54 -3.90
CA LYS A 63 4.78 17.56 -4.96
C LYS A 63 4.79 16.12 -4.41
N PHE A 64 5.71 15.80 -3.50
CA PHE A 64 5.77 14.46 -2.87
C PHE A 64 4.60 14.21 -1.92
N LEU A 65 4.08 15.27 -1.29
CA LEU A 65 2.90 15.18 -0.45
C LEU A 65 1.62 15.03 -1.28
N HIS A 66 1.63 15.52 -2.52
CA HIS A 66 0.49 15.44 -3.43
C HIS A 66 0.34 14.09 -4.13
N TYR A 67 1.37 13.24 -4.16
CA TYR A 67 1.29 11.90 -4.74
C TYR A 67 1.50 10.86 -3.64
N PRO A 68 0.68 9.80 -3.57
CA PRO A 68 0.97 8.68 -2.69
C PRO A 68 2.30 8.03 -3.10
N LEU A 69 2.94 7.33 -2.18
CA LEU A 69 4.26 6.72 -2.39
C LEU A 69 4.35 5.85 -3.67
N PRO A 70 3.34 5.06 -4.06
CA PRO A 70 3.36 4.32 -5.33
C PRO A 70 3.43 5.20 -6.58
N ASP A 71 2.93 6.44 -6.52
CA ASP A 71 2.91 7.42 -7.62
C ASP A 71 4.17 8.32 -7.65
N TRP A 72 5.18 8.05 -6.82
CA TRP A 72 6.41 8.83 -6.84
C TRP A 72 7.28 8.55 -8.09
N ASP A 73 6.98 7.49 -8.84
CA ASP A 73 7.50 7.26 -10.19
C ASP A 73 7.28 8.46 -11.12
N VAL A 74 6.13 9.14 -11.05
CA VAL A 74 5.85 10.35 -11.83
C VAL A 74 6.82 11.47 -11.49
N LEU A 75 7.29 11.50 -10.24
CA LEU A 75 8.20 12.53 -9.74
C LEU A 75 9.63 12.27 -10.18
N PHE A 76 10.05 11.01 -10.14
CA PHE A 76 11.42 10.61 -10.46
C PHE A 76 11.64 10.33 -11.94
N LEU A 77 10.67 9.72 -12.62
CA LEU A 77 10.77 9.20 -13.98
C LEU A 77 9.86 9.93 -14.98
N GLY A 78 9.09 10.91 -14.50
CA GLY A 78 8.22 11.76 -15.32
C GLY A 78 6.82 11.18 -15.59
N PRO A 79 5.92 11.97 -16.21
CA PRO A 79 4.48 11.65 -16.32
C PRO A 79 4.15 10.34 -17.04
N ALA A 80 4.96 9.92 -18.00
CA ALA A 80 4.74 8.68 -18.74
C ALA A 80 5.02 7.42 -17.89
N SER A 81 5.64 7.60 -16.73
CA SER A 81 5.85 6.55 -15.76
C SER A 81 4.74 6.46 -14.73
N HIS A 82 3.65 7.24 -14.83
CA HIS A 82 2.52 7.10 -13.91
C HIS A 82 2.01 5.67 -13.90
N ARG A 83 1.94 5.07 -12.71
CA ARG A 83 1.58 3.66 -12.50
C ARG A 83 2.63 2.69 -13.01
N ASN A 84 3.90 3.02 -12.81
CA ASN A 84 5.03 2.17 -13.10
C ASN A 84 4.96 0.89 -12.26
N TRP A 85 5.18 -0.25 -12.91
CA TRP A 85 5.19 -1.56 -12.26
C TRP A 85 6.23 -1.69 -11.14
N LEU A 86 7.23 -0.82 -11.05
CA LEU A 86 8.20 -0.88 -9.96
C LEU A 86 7.62 -0.27 -8.68
N THR A 87 6.97 0.88 -8.77
CA THR A 87 6.46 1.62 -7.60
C THR A 87 5.02 1.25 -7.27
N HIS A 88 4.22 0.83 -8.26
CA HIS A 88 2.89 0.25 -8.08
C HIS A 88 2.93 -1.23 -7.72
N SER A 89 3.84 -1.59 -6.81
CA SER A 89 4.16 -2.98 -6.53
C SER A 89 4.38 -3.21 -5.04
N PRO A 90 4.36 -4.47 -4.59
CA PRO A 90 4.74 -4.81 -3.23
C PRO A 90 6.25 -4.72 -2.99
N LEU A 91 7.05 -4.19 -3.93
CA LEU A 91 8.51 -4.15 -3.78
C LEU A 91 8.96 -3.31 -2.60
N LEU A 92 8.36 -2.15 -2.33
CA LEU A 92 8.74 -1.34 -1.18
C LEU A 92 8.58 -2.11 0.15
N PRO A 93 7.39 -2.65 0.49
CA PRO A 93 7.27 -3.44 1.72
C PRO A 93 8.16 -4.69 1.73
N ALA A 94 8.39 -5.32 0.57
CA ALA A 94 9.33 -6.44 0.46
C ALA A 94 10.79 -6.02 0.74
N LEU A 95 11.22 -4.85 0.24
CA LEU A 95 12.55 -4.29 0.49
C LEU A 95 12.74 -3.90 1.96
N LEU A 96 11.71 -3.35 2.60
CA LEU A 96 11.75 -3.05 4.04
C LEU A 96 11.91 -4.32 4.88
N LEU A 97 11.21 -5.40 4.51
CA LEU A 97 11.38 -6.72 5.13
C LEU A 97 12.77 -7.33 4.87
N GLY A 98 13.26 -7.25 3.63
CA GLY A 98 14.60 -7.69 3.28
C GLY A 98 15.69 -6.91 4.03
N ALA A 99 15.49 -5.61 4.24
CA ALA A 99 16.37 -4.77 5.03
C ALA A 99 16.39 -5.19 6.51
N LEU A 100 15.22 -5.50 7.10
CA LEU A 100 15.16 -6.04 8.46
C LEU A 100 15.87 -7.38 8.60
N TRP A 101 15.74 -8.25 7.61
CA TRP A 101 16.41 -9.55 7.61
C TRP A 101 17.93 -9.40 7.49
N LYS A 102 18.40 -8.54 6.60
CA LYS A 102 19.84 -8.30 6.38
C LYS A 102 20.50 -7.50 7.49
N TRP A 103 19.79 -6.53 8.06
CA TRP A 103 20.26 -5.65 9.13
C TRP A 103 19.30 -5.66 10.32
N PRO A 104 19.36 -6.71 11.16
CA PRO A 104 18.45 -6.86 12.31
C PRO A 104 18.51 -5.69 13.30
N GLN A 105 19.57 -4.89 13.30
CA GLN A 105 19.69 -3.69 14.13
C GLN A 105 18.64 -2.62 13.78
N LEU A 106 18.05 -2.68 12.58
CA LEU A 106 16.94 -1.81 12.17
C LEU A 106 15.61 -2.21 12.82
N ALA A 107 15.52 -3.39 13.45
CA ALA A 107 14.30 -3.98 14.03
C ALA A 107 13.84 -3.30 15.33
N SER A 108 13.68 -1.98 15.29
CA SER A 108 13.03 -1.21 16.35
C SER A 108 11.50 -1.30 16.23
N PRO A 109 10.75 -1.16 17.34
CA PRO A 109 9.29 -1.09 17.30
C PRO A 109 8.76 -0.05 16.31
N THR A 110 9.41 1.12 16.26
CA THR A 110 9.08 2.19 15.32
C THR A 110 9.25 1.76 13.87
N PHE A 111 10.34 1.05 13.55
CA PHE A 111 10.57 0.56 12.19
C PHE A 111 9.54 -0.49 11.79
N TYR A 112 9.18 -1.41 12.68
CA TYR A 112 8.11 -2.38 12.42
C TYR A 112 6.78 -1.69 12.12
N GLN A 113 6.43 -0.67 12.90
CA GLN A 113 5.21 0.12 12.67
C GLN A 113 5.25 0.88 11.35
N LEU A 114 6.40 1.46 10.98
CA LEU A 114 6.60 2.10 9.67
C LEU A 114 6.43 1.09 8.52
N ALA A 115 7.10 -0.05 8.59
CA ALA A 115 7.04 -1.08 7.57
C ALA A 115 5.62 -1.66 7.44
N LEU A 116 4.94 -1.87 8.56
CA LEU A 116 3.57 -2.34 8.60
C LEU A 116 2.60 -1.31 7.99
N GLY A 117 2.73 -0.04 8.37
CA GLY A 117 1.92 1.05 7.82
C GLY A 117 2.15 1.22 6.32
N ALA A 118 3.40 1.14 5.86
CA ALA A 118 3.74 1.18 4.45
C ALA A 118 3.18 -0.02 3.67
N ALA A 119 3.21 -1.23 4.25
CA ALA A 119 2.65 -2.42 3.65
C ALA A 119 1.13 -2.32 3.53
N ILE A 120 0.42 -2.02 4.62
CA ILE A 120 -1.04 -1.89 4.59
C ILE A 120 -1.47 -0.74 3.67
N GLY A 121 -0.77 0.39 3.73
CA GLY A 121 -1.13 1.56 2.94
C GLY A 121 -0.91 1.34 1.45
N THR A 122 0.26 0.82 1.05
CA THR A 122 0.52 0.40 -0.34
C THR A 122 -0.52 -0.64 -0.79
N GLY A 123 -0.80 -1.64 0.04
CA GLY A 123 -1.78 -2.68 -0.29
C GLY A 123 -3.18 -2.12 -0.53
N SER A 124 -3.63 -1.20 0.34
CA SER A 124 -4.93 -0.54 0.20
C SER A 124 -4.99 0.36 -1.04
N HIS A 125 -3.89 1.03 -1.39
CA HIS A 125 -3.78 1.83 -2.60
C HIS A 125 -3.94 0.96 -3.84
N LEU A 126 -3.14 -0.11 -3.96
CA LEU A 126 -3.21 -1.03 -5.10
C LEU A 126 -4.60 -1.68 -5.22
N PHE A 127 -5.21 -2.06 -4.10
CA PHE A 127 -6.58 -2.58 -4.07
C PHE A 127 -7.58 -1.55 -4.60
N TRP A 128 -7.55 -0.33 -4.07
CA TRP A 128 -8.47 0.72 -4.51
C TRP A 128 -8.27 1.05 -5.99
N ASP A 129 -7.03 1.10 -6.46
CA ASP A 129 -6.73 1.40 -7.85
C ASP A 129 -7.22 0.29 -8.81
N CYS A 130 -7.32 -0.94 -8.30
CA CYS A 130 -7.93 -2.06 -9.00
C CYS A 130 -9.47 -1.97 -9.09
N VAL A 131 -10.14 -1.67 -7.97
CA VAL A 131 -11.61 -1.71 -7.89
C VAL A 131 -12.28 -0.38 -8.27
N GLY A 132 -11.59 0.74 -8.05
CA GLY A 132 -12.10 2.10 -8.23
C GLY A 132 -12.00 2.62 -9.67
N SER A 133 -11.17 2.00 -10.53
CA SER A 133 -11.01 2.42 -11.92
C SER A 133 -11.50 1.37 -12.92
N LYS A 134 -12.35 1.80 -13.86
CA LYS A 134 -12.82 0.95 -14.98
C LYS A 134 -11.75 0.70 -16.04
N ARG A 135 -10.84 1.67 -16.24
CA ARG A 135 -9.75 1.60 -17.22
C ARG A 135 -8.46 1.97 -16.54
N HIS A 136 -7.66 0.98 -16.24
CA HIS A 136 -6.35 1.14 -15.64
C HIS A 136 -5.29 0.51 -16.53
N SER A 137 -4.08 1.01 -16.37
CA SER A 137 -2.90 0.49 -17.01
C SER A 137 -1.74 0.55 -16.05
N ILE A 138 -0.89 -0.47 -16.10
CA ILE A 138 0.40 -0.48 -15.41
C ILE A 138 1.48 -0.32 -16.46
N VAL A 139 2.30 0.71 -16.30
CA VAL A 139 3.41 0.99 -17.19
C VAL A 139 4.55 0.05 -16.86
N MET A 140 4.91 -0.80 -17.82
CA MET A 140 6.01 -1.75 -17.65
C MET A 140 7.31 -1.14 -18.16
N VAL A 141 7.25 -0.51 -19.35
CA VAL A 141 8.35 0.26 -19.93
C VAL A 141 7.78 1.62 -20.37
N PRO A 142 8.27 2.74 -19.83
CA PRO A 142 7.77 4.07 -20.18
C PRO A 142 7.74 4.28 -21.69
N TYR A 143 6.63 4.82 -22.20
CA TYR A 143 6.36 5.07 -23.62
C TYR A 143 6.29 3.85 -24.55
N TRP A 144 6.65 2.64 -24.10
CA TRP A 144 6.79 1.47 -24.96
C TRP A 144 5.73 0.40 -24.67
N TRP A 145 5.51 0.07 -23.40
CA TRP A 145 4.67 -1.07 -23.05
C TRP A 145 3.91 -0.90 -21.73
N THR A 146 2.64 -1.30 -21.76
CA THR A 146 1.70 -1.17 -20.65
C THR A 146 0.84 -2.43 -20.54
N LEU A 147 0.69 -2.99 -19.34
CA LEU A 147 -0.42 -3.91 -19.03
C LEU A 147 -1.70 -3.10 -18.95
N ARG A 148 -2.78 -3.58 -19.57
CA ARG A 148 -4.08 -2.88 -19.61
C ARG A 148 -5.17 -3.79 -19.09
N GLU A 149 -6.21 -3.21 -18.51
CA GLU A 149 -7.45 -3.91 -18.17
C GLU A 149 -7.22 -5.17 -17.30
N ALA A 150 -7.73 -6.35 -17.68
CA ALA A 150 -7.72 -7.53 -16.82
C ALA A 150 -6.31 -7.90 -16.30
N PRO A 151 -5.24 -7.98 -17.12
CA PRO A 151 -3.88 -8.18 -16.64
C PRO A 151 -3.41 -7.19 -15.57
N SER A 152 -3.67 -5.89 -15.73
CA SER A 152 -3.28 -4.91 -14.70
C SER A 152 -4.10 -5.07 -13.41
N ARG A 153 -5.32 -5.61 -13.48
CA ARG A 153 -6.19 -5.83 -12.31
C ARG A 153 -5.64 -6.97 -11.48
N VAL A 154 -5.31 -8.07 -12.15
CA VAL A 154 -4.64 -9.22 -11.52
C VAL A 154 -3.33 -8.78 -10.88
N TYR A 155 -2.52 -8.00 -11.59
CA TYR A 155 -1.27 -7.46 -11.05
C TYR A 155 -1.49 -6.64 -9.76
N LEU A 156 -2.45 -5.70 -9.77
CA LEU A 156 -2.76 -4.87 -8.60
C LEU A 156 -3.31 -5.69 -7.42
N LEU A 157 -4.22 -6.64 -7.66
CA LEU A 157 -4.76 -7.51 -6.61
C LEU A 157 -3.70 -8.42 -6.00
N LEU A 158 -2.81 -8.98 -6.82
CA LEU A 158 -1.68 -9.76 -6.35
C LEU A 158 -0.75 -8.89 -5.51
N GLY A 159 -0.43 -7.68 -5.98
CA GLY A 159 0.38 -6.72 -5.22
C GLY A 159 -0.27 -6.34 -3.88
N ALA A 160 -1.57 -6.07 -3.86
CA ALA A 160 -2.32 -5.79 -2.64
C ALA A 160 -2.29 -6.98 -1.66
N THR A 161 -2.53 -8.20 -2.16
CA THR A 161 -2.51 -9.43 -1.37
C THR A 161 -1.12 -9.67 -0.77
N LEU A 162 -0.06 -9.48 -1.56
CA LEU A 162 1.32 -9.60 -1.09
C LEU A 162 1.62 -8.55 -0.01
N CYS A 163 1.21 -7.30 -0.19
CA CYS A 163 1.38 -6.26 0.82
C CYS A 163 0.71 -6.63 2.16
N LEU A 164 -0.54 -7.11 2.12
CA LEU A 164 -1.26 -7.56 3.32
C LEU A 164 -0.59 -8.75 4.01
N THR A 165 -0.09 -9.68 3.20
CA THR A 165 0.69 -10.84 3.68
C THR A 165 1.93 -10.38 4.43
N LEU A 166 2.71 -9.50 3.81
CA LEU A 166 3.94 -8.96 4.38
C LEU A 166 3.64 -8.21 5.68
N GLY A 167 2.52 -7.46 5.75
CA GLY A 167 2.03 -6.87 6.99
C GLY A 167 1.73 -7.92 8.07
N GLY A 168 1.06 -9.02 7.71
CA GLY A 168 0.84 -10.16 8.60
C GLY A 168 2.14 -10.76 9.16
N THR A 169 3.14 -10.97 8.30
CA THR A 169 4.48 -11.43 8.69
C THR A 169 5.16 -10.47 9.66
N LEU A 170 5.11 -9.16 9.37
CA LEU A 170 5.72 -8.12 10.22
C LEU A 170 5.13 -8.12 11.64
N CYS A 171 3.82 -8.31 11.79
CA CYS A 171 3.20 -8.46 13.10
C CYS A 171 3.66 -9.72 13.83
N GLY A 172 3.68 -10.87 13.15
CA GLY A 172 4.14 -12.12 13.76
C GLY A 172 5.59 -12.05 14.25
N VAL A 173 6.48 -11.39 13.49
CA VAL A 173 7.87 -11.14 13.90
C VAL A 173 7.94 -10.24 15.12
N PHE A 174 7.17 -9.16 15.16
CA PHE A 174 7.18 -8.20 16.26
C PHE A 174 6.73 -8.82 17.58
N GLU A 175 5.68 -9.65 17.55
CA GLU A 175 5.12 -10.25 18.76
C GLU A 175 5.96 -11.40 19.31
N THR A 176 6.59 -12.20 18.44
CA THR A 176 7.25 -13.45 18.85
C THR A 176 8.77 -13.37 18.84
N GLY A 177 9.36 -12.25 18.40
CA GLY A 177 10.82 -12.09 18.24
C GLY A 177 11.43 -13.03 17.18
N THR A 178 10.60 -13.80 16.48
CA THR A 178 10.99 -14.74 15.43
C THR A 178 9.98 -14.64 14.29
N PRO A 179 10.36 -14.82 13.02
CA PRO A 179 9.40 -14.90 11.92
C PRO A 179 8.54 -16.16 12.04
N SER A 180 7.50 -16.12 12.86
CA SER A 180 6.45 -17.14 12.88
C SER A 180 5.53 -16.92 11.69
N ALA A 181 5.71 -17.72 10.65
CA ALA A 181 4.89 -17.72 9.43
C ALA A 181 3.50 -18.36 9.64
N THR A 182 2.96 -18.35 10.86
CA THR A 182 1.59 -18.82 11.10
C THR A 182 0.59 -17.71 10.77
N ILE A 183 0.69 -17.16 9.56
CA ILE A 183 -0.36 -16.33 9.00
C ILE A 183 -1.57 -17.24 8.84
N LYS A 184 -2.65 -16.98 9.59
CA LYS A 184 -3.93 -17.65 9.33
C LYS A 184 -4.45 -17.12 8.00
N TRP A 185 -4.00 -17.72 6.90
CA TRP A 185 -4.30 -17.33 5.51
C TRP A 185 -5.76 -17.55 5.09
N GLN A 186 -6.49 -18.38 5.83
CA GLN A 186 -7.85 -18.79 5.48
C GLN A 186 -8.82 -17.62 5.20
N PRO A 187 -8.79 -16.48 5.94
CA PRO A 187 -9.70 -15.37 5.67
C PRO A 187 -9.31 -14.54 4.44
N ILE A 188 -8.01 -14.36 4.16
CA ILE A 188 -7.54 -13.61 2.97
C ILE A 188 -7.90 -14.40 1.70
N VAL A 189 -7.70 -15.71 1.73
CA VAL A 189 -8.13 -16.61 0.64
C VAL A 189 -9.65 -16.58 0.49
N ALA A 190 -10.41 -16.57 1.58
CA ALA A 190 -11.87 -16.46 1.54
C ALA A 190 -12.36 -15.11 0.98
N PHE A 191 -11.71 -14.00 1.34
CA PHE A 191 -12.04 -12.67 0.83
C PHE A 191 -11.70 -12.55 -0.66
N ALA A 192 -10.51 -12.98 -1.08
CA ALA A 192 -10.10 -12.97 -2.48
C ALA A 192 -11.01 -13.86 -3.34
N ARG A 193 -11.41 -15.04 -2.83
CA ARG A 193 -12.38 -15.92 -3.49
C ARG A 193 -13.73 -15.22 -3.68
N ARG A 194 -14.30 -14.60 -2.63
CA ARG A 194 -15.57 -13.86 -2.73
C ARG A 194 -15.51 -12.65 -3.66
N ALA A 195 -14.38 -11.95 -3.69
CA ALA A 195 -14.18 -10.80 -4.57
C ALA A 195 -14.08 -11.21 -6.05
N LEU A 196 -13.58 -12.42 -6.32
CA LEU A 196 -13.50 -12.98 -7.68
C LEU A 196 -14.82 -13.64 -8.13
N GLU A 197 -15.63 -14.17 -7.21
CA GLU A 197 -16.94 -14.77 -7.50
C GLU A 197 -18.04 -13.72 -7.80
N GLY A 198 -17.78 -12.43 -7.55
CA GLY A 198 -18.69 -11.31 -7.82
C GLY A 198 -18.38 -10.51 -9.08
N LEU A 199 -17.43 -10.96 -9.91
CA LEU A 199 -17.06 -10.40 -11.22
C LEU A 199 -17.53 -11.32 -12.36
#